data_AF-A0A398AJR1-F1
#
_entry.id   AF-A0A398AJR1-F1
#
_cell.length_a   1.000
_cell.length_b   1.000
_cell.length_c   1.000
_cell.angle_alpha   90.00
_cell.angle_beta   90.00
_cell.angle_gamma   90.00
#
_symmetry.space_group_name_H-M   'P 1'
#
loop_
_entity.id
_entity.type
_entity.pdbx_description
1 polymer ?
#
loop_
_entity_poly.entity_id
_entity_poly.type
_entity_poly.pdbx_seq_one_letter_code
_entity_poly.pdbx_strand_id
1 'polypeptide(L)'
;MGTNFKFVRLEKYNVISTAYDYVYVTFNAKDPVSGSVFSFQTLLNEDSSPDRPVMWTTLACRIKCDDAVDDHWDDKAVDDFYKDAIPKWSSHEELARGNKNSHTTA
;
A
#
# COMPACT_ATOMS: atom_id res chain seq x y z
N MET A 1 -13.74 10.79 5.75
CA MET A 1 -13.02 10.79 7.03
C MET A 1 -12.14 9.55 7.08
N GLY A 2 -10.85 9.70 7.38
CA GLY A 2 -9.94 8.55 7.52
C GLY A 2 -10.08 7.89 8.89
N THR A 3 -9.79 6.59 8.97
CA THR A 3 -9.67 5.85 10.24
C THR A 3 -8.24 5.96 10.78
N ASN A 4 -8.04 5.71 12.08
CA ASN A 4 -6.72 5.78 12.72
C ASN A 4 -6.42 4.49 13.50
N PHE A 5 -6.72 3.36 12.88
CA PHE A 5 -6.48 2.06 13.50
C PHE A 5 -4.99 1.84 13.76
N LYS A 6 -4.67 1.31 14.94
CA LYS A 6 -3.29 1.07 15.38
C LYS A 6 -2.97 -0.40 15.27
N PHE A 7 -1.85 -0.74 14.64
CA PHE A 7 -1.32 -2.09 14.66
C PHE A 7 -1.09 -2.57 16.10
N VAL A 8 -1.52 -3.79 16.41
CA VAL A 8 -1.34 -4.42 17.72
C VAL A 8 -0.36 -5.58 17.63
N ARG A 9 -0.67 -6.59 16.80
CA ARG A 9 0.19 -7.77 16.59
C ARG A 9 -0.16 -8.47 15.29
N LEU A 10 0.83 -9.14 14.71
CA LEU A 10 0.63 -10.10 13.63
C LEU A 10 -0.07 -11.35 14.19
N GLU A 11 -1.13 -11.83 13.52
CA GLU A 11 -1.77 -13.08 13.88
C GLU A 11 -1.21 -14.24 13.07
N LYS A 12 -1.15 -14.07 11.76
CA LYS A 12 -0.64 -15.04 10.82
C LYS A 12 -0.34 -14.37 9.49
N TYR A 13 0.53 -15.01 8.72
CA TYR A 13 0.73 -14.67 7.33
C TYR A 13 0.90 -15.96 6.51
N ASN A 14 0.67 -15.87 5.22
CA ASN A 14 0.98 -16.91 4.26
C ASN A 14 1.56 -16.27 3.01
N VAL A 15 2.49 -16.97 2.37
CA VAL A 15 3.08 -16.57 1.09
C VAL A 15 2.74 -17.65 0.08
N ILE A 16 2.14 -17.24 -1.03
CA ILE A 16 1.87 -18.10 -2.16
C ILE A 16 2.73 -17.60 -3.32
N SER A 17 3.70 -18.42 -3.70
CA SER A 17 4.60 -18.13 -4.82
C SER A 17 4.10 -18.85 -6.07
N THR A 18 3.84 -18.09 -7.12
CA THR A 18 3.40 -18.58 -8.44
C THR A 18 4.27 -17.97 -9.53
N ALA A 19 3.68 -17.42 -10.59
CA ALA A 19 4.37 -16.44 -11.44
C ALA A 19 4.60 -15.10 -10.70
N TYR A 20 3.86 -14.85 -9.62
CA TYR A 20 3.98 -13.71 -8.71
C TYR A 20 3.97 -14.17 -7.25
N ASP A 21 4.48 -13.35 -6.35
CA ASP A 21 4.47 -13.61 -4.91
C ASP A 21 3.31 -12.86 -4.22
N TYR A 22 2.33 -13.62 -3.74
CA TYR A 22 1.19 -13.10 -2.99
C TYR A 22 1.41 -13.29 -1.49
N VAL A 23 1.36 -12.19 -0.74
CA VAL A 23 1.53 -12.18 0.71
C VAL A 23 0.19 -11.86 1.39
N TYR A 24 -0.40 -12.88 1.99
CA TYR A 24 -1.63 -12.76 2.78
C TYR A 24 -1.25 -12.50 4.23
N VAL A 25 -1.65 -11.36 4.78
CA VAL A 25 -1.33 -10.99 6.16
C VAL A 25 -2.63 -10.76 6.94
N THR A 26 -2.73 -11.38 8.12
CA THR A 26 -3.78 -11.07 9.10
C THR A 26 -3.14 -10.56 10.38
N PHE A 27 -3.57 -9.39 10.84
CA PHE A 27 -3.07 -8.77 12.07
C PHE A 27 -4.20 -8.16 12.88
N ASN A 28 -3.98 -7.97 14.18
CA ASN A 28 -4.92 -7.24 15.02
C ASN A 28 -4.66 -5.74 14.91
N ALA A 29 -5.74 -4.99 14.75
CA ALA A 29 -5.75 -3.55 14.81
C ALA A 29 -6.65 -3.07 15.95
N LYS A 30 -6.26 -1.97 16.60
CA LYS A 30 -7.03 -1.32 17.67
C LYS A 30 -7.60 -0.01 17.16
N ASP A 31 -8.89 0.19 17.34
CA ASP A 31 -9.48 1.52 17.21
C ASP A 31 -9.19 2.33 18.48
N PRO A 32 -8.45 3.45 18.39
CA PRO A 32 -8.15 4.28 19.54
C PRO A 32 -9.39 4.99 20.10
N VAL A 33 -10.47 5.15 19.33
CA VAL A 33 -11.69 5.84 19.77
C VAL A 33 -12.55 4.93 20.63
N SER A 34 -12.87 3.72 20.16
CA SER A 34 -13.68 2.75 20.92
C SER A 34 -12.88 1.85 21.85
N GLY A 35 -11.57 1.72 21.63
CA GLY A 35 -10.71 0.75 22.32
C GLY A 35 -10.82 -0.67 21.78
N SER A 36 -11.73 -0.93 20.83
CA SER A 36 -11.98 -2.24 20.23
C SER A 36 -10.76 -2.76 19.47
N VAL A 37 -10.53 -4.07 19.58
CA VAL A 37 -9.50 -4.79 18.82
C VAL A 37 -10.20 -5.73 17.85
N PHE A 38 -9.80 -5.72 16.59
CA PHE A 38 -10.37 -6.57 15.54
C PHE A 38 -9.28 -7.09 14.59
N SER A 39 -9.58 -8.21 13.95
CA SER A 39 -8.73 -8.75 12.89
C SER A 39 -8.84 -7.90 11.63
N PHE A 40 -7.68 -7.59 11.06
CA PHE A 40 -7.51 -6.87 9.82
C PHE A 40 -6.76 -7.76 8.84
N GLN A 41 -7.13 -7.69 7.56
CA GLN A 41 -6.52 -8.47 6.50
C GLN A 41 -5.96 -7.54 5.43
N THR A 42 -4.74 -7.86 4.97
CA THR A 42 -4.15 -7.26 3.79
C THR A 42 -3.62 -8.34 2.86
N LEU A 43 -3.78 -8.12 1.55
CA LEU A 43 -3.19 -8.93 0.49
C LEU A 43 -2.24 -8.03 -0.28
N LEU A 44 -0.97 -8.41 -0.30
CA LEU A 44 0.07 -7.73 -1.06
C LEU A 44 0.49 -8.63 -2.23
N ASN A 45 0.77 -8.02 -3.37
CA ASN A 45 1.39 -8.65 -4.52
C ASN A 45 2.76 -8.02 -4.75
N GLU A 46 3.80 -8.86 -4.85
CA GLU A 46 5.11 -8.45 -5.32
C GLU A 46 5.15 -8.66 -6.84
N ASP A 47 5.31 -7.56 -7.57
CA ASP A 47 5.31 -7.55 -9.04
C ASP A 47 6.58 -6.87 -9.56
N SER A 48 7.71 -7.15 -8.91
CA SER A 48 8.99 -6.66 -9.41
C SER A 48 9.52 -7.60 -10.50
N SER A 49 10.30 -7.04 -11.41
CA SER A 49 11.01 -7.81 -12.44
C SER A 49 12.35 -7.15 -12.70
N PRO A 50 13.31 -7.81 -13.36
CA PRO A 50 14.61 -7.20 -13.65
C PRO A 50 14.53 -5.85 -14.37
N ASP A 51 13.47 -5.63 -15.15
CA ASP A 51 13.22 -4.40 -15.92
C ASP A 51 12.25 -3.42 -15.20
N ARG A 52 11.74 -3.77 -14.01
CA ARG A 52 10.82 -2.95 -13.22
C ARG A 52 11.39 -2.66 -11.83
N PRO A 53 11.19 -1.44 -11.28
CA PRO A 53 11.56 -1.17 -9.90
C PRO A 53 10.80 -2.09 -8.95
N VAL A 54 11.27 -2.19 -7.69
CA VAL A 54 10.57 -2.91 -6.63
C VAL A 54 9.14 -2.37 -6.53
N MET A 55 8.16 -3.22 -6.84
CA MET A 55 6.75 -2.85 -6.88
C MET A 55 5.96 -3.78 -5.98
N TRP A 56 5.28 -3.18 -5.01
CA TRP A 56 4.36 -3.86 -4.12
C TRP A 56 2.97 -3.25 -4.28
N THR A 57 2.02 -4.08 -4.66
CA THR A 57 0.62 -3.68 -4.86
C THR A 57 -0.23 -4.17 -3.71
N THR A 58 -1.02 -3.29 -3.11
CA THR A 58 -2.02 -3.69 -2.10
C THR A 58 -3.32 -4.03 -2.80
N LEU A 59 -3.64 -5.32 -2.91
CA LEU A 59 -4.86 -5.82 -3.56
C LEU A 59 -6.07 -5.75 -2.61
N ALA A 60 -5.83 -5.90 -1.31
CA ALA A 60 -6.86 -5.68 -0.30
C ALA A 60 -6.29 -5.09 0.98
N CYS A 61 -7.06 -4.25 1.66
CA CYS A 61 -6.73 -3.64 2.95
C CYS A 61 -8.02 -3.36 3.71
N ARG A 62 -8.51 -4.33 4.50
CA ARG A 62 -9.84 -4.25 5.13
C ARG A 62 -9.91 -4.96 6.47
N ILE A 63 -10.93 -4.60 7.26
CA ILE A 63 -11.33 -5.42 8.42
C ILE A 63 -11.73 -6.80 7.91
N LYS A 64 -11.31 -7.85 8.61
CA LYS A 64 -11.58 -9.23 8.21
C LYS A 64 -13.08 -9.49 8.12
N CYS A 65 -13.53 -10.05 7.00
CA CYS A 65 -14.88 -10.54 6.76
C CYS A 65 -14.83 -11.87 5.99
N ASP A 66 -15.99 -12.50 5.77
CA ASP A 66 -16.11 -13.78 5.08
C ASP A 66 -16.15 -13.64 3.54
N ASP A 67 -16.23 -12.41 3.03
CA ASP A 67 -16.23 -12.17 1.59
C ASP A 67 -14.88 -12.57 0.98
N ALA A 68 -14.91 -13.02 -0.28
CA ALA A 68 -13.68 -13.22 -1.03
C ALA A 68 -12.89 -11.89 -1.13
N VAL A 69 -11.56 -12.02 -1.16
CA VAL A 69 -10.70 -10.88 -1.52
C VAL A 69 -10.79 -10.74 -3.03
N ASP A 70 -11.12 -9.54 -3.50
CA ASP A 70 -10.88 -9.18 -4.90
C ASP A 70 -9.37 -9.01 -5.05
N ASP A 71 -8.73 -9.98 -5.68
CA ASP A 71 -7.28 -10.03 -5.88
C ASP A 71 -6.86 -9.49 -7.26
N HIS A 72 -7.80 -8.93 -8.03
CA HIS A 72 -7.51 -8.35 -9.32
C HIS A 72 -7.11 -6.87 -9.21
N TRP A 73 -5.89 -6.56 -9.64
CA TRP A 73 -5.45 -5.18 -9.76
C TRP A 73 -6.00 -4.54 -11.04
N ASP A 74 -6.71 -3.42 -10.91
CA ASP A 74 -7.17 -2.61 -12.05
C ASP A 74 -6.20 -1.46 -12.32
N ASP A 75 -5.22 -1.68 -13.19
CA ASP A 75 -4.27 -0.65 -13.64
C ASP A 75 -4.97 0.58 -14.27
N LYS A 76 -6.20 0.43 -14.77
CA LYS A 76 -6.95 1.53 -15.37
C LYS A 76 -7.55 2.46 -14.32
N ALA A 77 -7.75 1.98 -13.09
CA ALA A 77 -8.23 2.79 -11.99
C ALA A 77 -7.15 3.73 -11.42
N VAL A 78 -5.88 3.44 -11.69
CA VAL A 78 -4.75 4.31 -11.30
C VAL A 78 -4.73 5.53 -12.21
N ASP A 79 -4.67 6.72 -11.60
CA ASP A 79 -4.49 7.97 -12.34
C ASP A 79 -3.19 7.93 -13.14
N ASP A 80 -3.23 8.36 -14.41
CA ASP A 80 -2.07 8.37 -15.30
C ASP A 80 -0.92 9.20 -14.73
N PHE A 81 -1.21 10.21 -13.88
CA PHE A 81 -0.22 10.97 -13.13
C PHE A 81 0.76 10.10 -12.33
N TYR A 82 0.28 8.96 -11.78
CA TYR A 82 1.11 8.06 -10.97
C TYR A 82 1.81 6.96 -11.79
N LYS A 83 1.59 6.90 -13.11
CA LYS A 83 2.17 5.87 -14.00
C LYS A 83 3.52 6.28 -14.59
N ASP A 84 3.90 7.54 -14.43
CA ASP A 84 5.16 8.06 -14.93
C ASP A 84 6.38 7.55 -14.13
N ALA A 85 7.56 7.72 -14.72
CA ALA A 85 8.81 7.32 -14.09
C ALA A 85 9.01 7.98 -12.72
N ILE A 86 9.58 7.25 -11.76
CA ILE A 86 9.89 7.75 -10.42
C ILE A 86 10.64 9.10 -10.54
N PRO A 87 10.13 10.18 -9.93
CA PRO A 87 10.76 11.48 -10.01
C PRO A 87 12.19 11.42 -9.48
N LYS A 88 13.12 12.10 -10.18
CA LYS A 88 14.47 12.28 -9.65
C LYS A 88 14.39 13.07 -8.34
N TRP A 89 15.11 12.61 -7.32
CA TRP A 89 15.25 13.36 -6.09
C TRP A 89 15.81 14.75 -6.38
N SER A 90 15.24 15.78 -5.76
CA SER A 90 15.72 17.15 -5.94
C SER A 90 17.16 17.27 -5.47
N SER A 91 17.99 17.97 -6.23
CA SER A 91 19.37 18.22 -5.84
C SER A 91 19.45 19.12 -4.60
N HIS A 92 20.55 19.03 -3.86
CA HIS A 92 20.79 19.89 -2.69
C HIS A 92 20.72 21.39 -3.04
N GLU A 93 21.15 21.75 -4.24
CA GLU A 93 21.12 23.13 -4.75
C GLU A 93 19.70 23.63 -5.04
N GLU A 94 18.81 22.76 -5.54
CA GLU A 94 17.40 23.09 -5.77
C GLU A 94 16.63 23.25 -4.45
N LEU A 95 16.90 22.38 -3.48
CA LEU A 95 16.35 22.47 -2.12
C LEU A 95 16.82 23.75 -1.42
N ALA A 96 18.10 24.12 -1.57
CA ALA A 96 18.68 25.34 -0.99
C ALA A 96 18.18 26.64 -1.64
N ARG A 97 17.74 26.58 -2.91
CA ARG A 97 17.20 27.74 -3.63
C ARG A 97 15.82 28.17 -3.13
N GLY A 98 15.18 27.38 -2.26
CA GLY A 98 13.94 27.77 -1.58
C GLY A 98 12.72 27.86 -2.50
N ASN A 99 12.82 27.38 -3.75
CA ASN A 99 11.65 27.22 -4.59
C ASN A 99 10.82 26.08 -3.98
N LYS A 100 9.76 26.45 -3.27
CA LYS A 100 8.74 25.52 -2.78
C LYS A 100 8.07 24.88 -3.99
N ASN A 101 8.66 23.80 -4.48
CA ASN A 101 8.02 22.90 -5.42
C ASN A 101 7.04 22.02 -4.63
N SER A 102 6.09 22.63 -3.93
CA SER A 102 4.92 21.90 -3.45
C SER A 102 4.11 21.56 -4.69
N HIS A 103 4.17 20.30 -5.13
CA HIS A 103 3.19 19.77 -6.07
C HIS A 103 1.81 19.85 -5.40
N THR A 104 1.16 20.99 -5.57
CA THR A 104 -0.26 21.21 -5.26
C THR A 104 -0.96 21.19 -6.60
N THR A 105 -1.49 20.03 -6.98
CA THR A 105 -2.53 19.94 -8.00
C THR A 105 -3.86 20.32 -7.35
N ALA A 106 -4.53 21.29 -7.97
CA ALA A 106 -5.90 21.71 -7.66
C ALA A 106 -6.92 20.71 -8.21
#